data_AF-A0A1G9SWK5-F1
#
_entry.id   AF-A0A1G9SWK5-F1
#
_cell.length_a   1.000
_cell.length_b   1.000
_cell.length_c   1.000
_cell.angle_alpha   90.00
_cell.angle_beta   90.00
_cell.angle_gamma   90.00
#
_symmetry.space_group_name_H-M   'P 1'
#
loop_
_entity.id
_entity.type
_entity.pdbx_description
1 polymer ?
#
loop_
_entity_poly.entity_id
_entity_poly.type
_entity_poly.pdbx_seq_one_letter_code
_entity_poly.pdbx_strand_id
1 'polypeptide(L)'
;MTRIELYHKKTKRFSWKKPFFFILTLMILTVGFFMFKHFYQSTIKIESPEENVGLQVVVHLPDGKKLFTYENYIFEKDGRTFYKGERNTIDVTGGTVTYENWE
;
A
#
# COMPACT_ATOMS: atom_id res chain seq x y z
N MET A 1 -15.36 53.39 -59.51
CA MET A 1 -15.34 52.36 -58.44
C MET A 1 -14.29 51.34 -58.81
N THR A 2 -13.16 51.29 -58.10
CA THR A 2 -11.97 50.50 -58.46
C THR A 2 -12.03 49.08 -57.88
N ARG A 3 -11.62 48.07 -58.67
CA ARG A 3 -11.62 46.61 -58.34
C ARG A 3 -11.00 46.22 -56.98
N ILE A 4 -10.28 47.15 -56.35
CA ILE A 4 -9.59 46.98 -55.07
C ILE A 4 -10.59 46.87 -53.90
N GLU A 5 -11.80 47.45 -54.01
CA GLU A 5 -12.81 47.45 -52.94
C GLU A 5 -13.51 46.09 -52.76
N LEU A 6 -13.55 45.24 -53.78
CA LEU A 6 -14.15 43.89 -53.70
C LEU A 6 -13.35 42.92 -52.82
N TYR A 7 -12.10 43.26 -52.48
CA TYR A 7 -11.21 42.45 -51.65
C TYR A 7 -11.10 42.94 -50.20
N HIS A 8 -12.01 43.80 -49.73
CA HIS A 8 -12.19 44.02 -48.29
C HIS A 8 -12.81 42.77 -47.63
N LYS A 9 -11.88 41.84 -47.37
CA LYS A 9 -11.98 40.60 -46.63
C LYS A 9 -12.91 40.77 -45.42
N LYS A 10 -14.13 40.26 -45.55
CA LYS A 10 -15.08 40.10 -44.44
C LYS A 10 -14.36 39.30 -43.36
N THR A 11 -13.87 39.97 -42.31
CA THR A 11 -13.19 39.30 -41.21
C THR A 11 -14.21 38.35 -40.58
N LYS A 12 -14.07 37.05 -40.86
CA LYS A 12 -14.93 36.01 -40.30
C LYS A 12 -14.72 36.08 -38.79
N ARG A 13 -15.68 36.68 -38.09
CA ARG A 13 -15.64 36.94 -36.65
C ARG A 13 -15.36 35.61 -35.96
N PHE A 14 -14.12 35.40 -35.53
CA PHE A 14 -13.69 34.14 -34.94
C PHE A 14 -14.47 33.96 -33.64
N SER A 15 -15.40 33.00 -33.62
CA SER A 15 -16.29 32.79 -32.49
C SER A 15 -15.51 32.07 -31.38
N TRP A 16 -14.88 32.86 -30.52
CA TRP A 16 -14.06 32.40 -29.39
C TRP A 16 -14.84 31.58 -28.34
N LYS A 17 -16.17 31.56 -28.44
CA LYS A 17 -17.04 30.77 -27.57
C LYS A 17 -16.78 29.27 -27.70
N LYS A 18 -16.57 28.76 -28.92
CA LYS A 18 -16.37 27.31 -29.17
C LYS A 18 -15.08 26.74 -28.55
N PRO A 19 -13.88 27.34 -28.75
CA PRO A 19 -12.68 26.85 -28.09
C PRO A 19 -12.73 27.02 -26.58
N PHE A 20 -13.39 28.06 -26.07
CA PHE A 20 -13.56 28.25 -24.63
C PHE A 20 -14.33 27.10 -23.97
N PHE A 21 -15.48 26.71 -24.53
CA PHE A 21 -16.23 25.57 -24.01
C PHE A 21 -15.44 24.27 -24.14
N PHE A 22 -14.69 24.07 -25.24
CA PHE A 22 -13.86 22.88 -25.41
C PHE A 22 -12.76 22.76 -24.33
N ILE A 23 -12.08 23.87 -24.02
CA ILE A 23 -11.05 23.93 -22.97
C ILE A 23 -11.66 23.68 -21.59
N LEU A 24 -12.84 24.24 -21.33
CA LEU A 24 -13.55 24.05 -20.07
C LEU A 24 -13.92 22.57 -19.85
N THR A 25 -14.47 21.91 -20.88
CA THR A 25 -14.81 20.49 -20.78
C THR A 25 -13.56 19.63 -20.56
N LEU A 26 -12.45 19.96 -21.23
CA LEU A 26 -11.17 19.26 -21.06
C LEU A 26 -10.64 19.41 -19.63
N MET A 27 -10.70 20.62 -19.05
CA MET A 27 -10.31 20.84 -17.65
C MET A 27 -11.14 19.98 -16.70
N ILE A 28 -12.48 19.98 -16.85
CA ILE A 28 -13.38 19.19 -15.98
C ILE A 28 -13.04 17.70 -16.06
N LEU A 29 -12.79 17.17 -17.26
CA LEU A 29 -12.42 15.76 -17.44
C LEU A 29 -11.07 15.44 -16.78
N THR A 30 -10.06 16.29 -16.94
CA THR A 30 -8.74 16.05 -16.32
C THR A 30 -8.79 16.08 -14.79
N VAL A 31 -9.48 17.06 -14.20
CA VAL A 31 -9.64 17.17 -12.75
C VAL A 31 -10.44 15.99 -12.20
N GLY A 32 -11.55 15.62 -12.86
CA GLY A 32 -12.38 14.48 -12.46
C GLY A 32 -11.61 13.17 -12.50
N PHE A 33 -10.84 12.92 -13.55
CA PHE A 33 -10.00 11.73 -13.68
C PHE A 33 -8.91 11.66 -12.59
N PHE A 34 -8.26 12.79 -12.29
CA PHE A 34 -7.21 12.84 -11.29
C PHE A 34 -7.74 12.59 -9.88
N MET A 35 -8.90 13.18 -9.55
CA MET A 35 -9.60 12.93 -8.28
C MET A 35 -10.02 11.47 -8.16
N PHE A 36 -10.63 10.89 -9.20
CA PHE A 36 -11.04 9.49 -9.20
C PHE A 36 -9.85 8.54 -8.96
N LYS A 37 -8.73 8.77 -9.65
CA LYS A 37 -7.49 8.00 -9.45
C LYS A 37 -7.01 8.10 -8.00
N HIS A 38 -6.98 9.30 -7.43
CA HIS A 38 -6.53 9.52 -6.06
C HIS A 38 -7.44 8.81 -5.04
N PHE A 39 -8.76 8.92 -5.21
CA PHE A 39 -9.72 8.24 -4.34
C PHE A 39 -9.56 6.72 -4.40
N TYR A 40 -9.52 6.12 -5.60
CA TYR A 40 -9.34 4.68 -5.75
C TYR A 40 -8.02 4.17 -5.17
N GLN A 41 -6.93 4.92 -5.32
CA GLN A 41 -5.64 4.55 -4.72
C GLN A 41 -5.66 4.67 -3.19
N SER A 42 -6.35 5.68 -2.63
CA SER A 42 -6.43 5.88 -1.18
C SER A 42 -7.33 4.87 -0.46
N THR A 43 -8.33 4.33 -1.14
CA THR A 43 -9.28 3.36 -0.58
C THR A 43 -8.71 1.94 -0.55
N ILE A 44 -7.74 1.62 -1.40
CA ILE A 44 -7.03 0.33 -1.34
C ILE A 44 -5.92 0.44 -0.28
N LYS A 45 -6.33 0.53 0.99
CA LYS A 45 -5.49 0.07 2.08
C LYS A 45 -5.44 -1.44 1.95
N ILE A 46 -4.35 -1.96 1.40
CA ILE A 46 -3.96 -3.35 1.66
C ILE A 46 -3.57 -3.34 3.14
N GLU A 47 -4.56 -3.47 4.03
CA GLU A 47 -4.30 -3.93 5.37
C GLU A 47 -3.71 -5.32 5.18
N SER A 48 -2.37 -5.39 5.23
CA SER A 48 -1.72 -6.67 5.50
C SER A 48 -2.46 -7.24 6.70
N PRO A 49 -2.94 -8.50 6.65
CA PRO A 49 -3.54 -9.08 7.84
C PRO A 49 -2.55 -8.84 8.97
N GLU A 50 -2.99 -8.15 10.03
CA GLU A 50 -2.16 -8.01 11.22
C GLU A 50 -1.87 -9.44 11.64
N GLU A 51 -0.66 -9.90 11.34
CA GLU A 51 -0.21 -11.23 11.68
C GLU A 51 -0.19 -11.22 13.20
N ASN A 52 -1.24 -11.78 13.81
CA ASN A 52 -1.34 -11.87 15.24
C ASN A 52 -0.32 -12.92 15.67
N VAL A 53 0.93 -12.49 15.83
CA VAL A 53 2.08 -13.34 16.16
C VAL A 53 2.00 -13.90 17.58
N GLY A 54 1.01 -13.49 18.36
CA GLY A 54 0.83 -13.90 19.75
C GLY A 54 1.68 -13.08 20.72
N LEU A 55 1.75 -13.54 21.97
CA LEU A 55 2.52 -12.86 23.00
C LEU A 55 4.03 -13.01 22.78
N GLN A 56 4.78 -12.02 23.22
CA GLN A 56 6.25 -12.07 23.28
C GLN A 56 6.69 -13.10 24.34
N VAL A 57 7.61 -13.97 23.95
CA VAL A 57 8.14 -15.05 24.82
C VAL A 57 9.64 -15.18 24.66
N VAL A 58 10.30 -15.56 25.75
CA VAL A 58 11.71 -15.90 25.80
C VAL A 58 11.83 -17.40 26.06
N VAL A 59 12.45 -18.11 25.13
CA VAL A 59 12.75 -19.53 25.29
C VAL A 59 14.16 -19.68 25.82
N HIS A 60 14.27 -20.21 27.03
CA HIS A 60 15.54 -20.59 27.65
C HIS A 60 15.91 -21.99 27.18
N LEU A 61 16.90 -22.08 26.30
CA LEU A 61 17.40 -23.34 25.79
C LEU A 61 18.16 -24.11 26.88
N PRO A 62 18.19 -25.45 26.82
CA PRO A 62 18.94 -26.27 27.77
C PRO A 62 20.46 -26.05 27.71
N ASP A 63 20.97 -25.47 26.61
CA ASP A 63 22.38 -25.06 26.46
C ASP A 63 22.70 -23.70 27.12
N GLY A 64 21.71 -23.07 27.78
CA GLY A 64 21.84 -21.79 28.45
C GLY A 64 21.62 -20.56 27.55
N LYS A 65 21.39 -20.76 26.24
CA LYS A 65 21.08 -19.64 25.33
C LYS A 65 19.64 -19.19 25.49
N LYS A 66 19.38 -17.93 25.13
CA LYS A 66 18.04 -17.34 25.14
C LYS A 66 17.61 -17.06 23.70
N LEU A 67 16.39 -17.46 23.36
CA LEU A 67 15.75 -17.18 22.08
C LEU A 67 14.54 -16.29 22.31
N PHE A 68 14.56 -15.09 21.74
CA PHE A 68 13.45 -14.15 21.77
C PHE A 68 12.54 -14.42 20.58
N THR A 69 11.29 -14.72 20.85
CA THR A 69 10.31 -15.09 19.82
C THR A 69 8.89 -14.73 20.26
N TYR A 70 7.91 -15.01 19.41
CA TYR A 70 6.50 -14.97 19.74
C TYR A 70 5.94 -16.38 19.88
N GLU A 71 4.85 -16.48 20.64
CA GLU A 71 4.15 -17.72 20.97
C GLU A 71 3.78 -18.54 19.73
N ASN A 72 3.26 -17.90 18.68
CA ASN A 72 2.79 -18.62 17.48
C ASN A 72 3.92 -19.24 16.64
N TYR A 73 5.17 -18.87 16.90
CA TYR A 73 6.31 -19.52 16.26
C TYR A 73 6.78 -20.78 17.01
N ILE A 74 6.25 -21.06 18.20
CA ILE A 74 6.56 -22.26 18.97
C ILE A 74 5.43 -23.27 18.77
N PHE A 75 5.77 -24.49 18.38
CA PHE A 75 4.80 -25.56 18.21
C PHE A 75 5.34 -26.89 18.71
N GLU A 76 4.45 -27.72 19.25
CA GLU A 76 4.79 -29.06 19.70
C GLU A 76 4.44 -30.07 18.61
N LYS A 77 5.40 -30.94 18.28
CA LYS A 77 5.21 -32.02 17.32
C LYS A 77 5.94 -33.27 17.81
N ASP A 78 5.23 -34.39 17.83
CA ASP A 78 5.79 -35.69 18.23
C ASP A 78 6.43 -35.68 19.64
N GLY A 79 5.84 -34.91 20.57
CA GLY A 79 6.33 -34.74 21.95
C GLY A 79 7.61 -33.91 22.07
N ARG A 80 7.98 -33.19 21.01
CA ARG A 80 9.14 -32.29 20.95
C ARG A 80 8.68 -30.88 20.64
N THR A 81 9.36 -29.90 21.22
CA THR A 81 9.02 -28.49 21.06
C THR A 81 9.94 -27.86 20.03
N PHE A 82 9.37 -27.26 18.99
CA PHE A 82 10.11 -26.64 17.91
C PHE A 82 9.75 -25.16 17.79
N TYR A 83 10.77 -24.36 17.51
CA TYR A 83 10.61 -22.99 17.04
C TYR A 83 10.66 -22.98 15.51
N LYS A 84 9.67 -22.38 14.84
CA LYS A 84 9.66 -22.16 13.39
C LYS A 84 9.74 -20.67 13.10
N GLY A 85 10.94 -20.19 12.84
CA GLY A 85 11.14 -18.87 12.25
C GLY A 85 10.81 -18.86 10.75
N GLU A 86 10.84 -17.68 10.15
CA GLU A 86 10.56 -17.50 8.71
C GLU A 86 11.50 -18.32 7.80
N ARG A 87 12.76 -18.50 8.23
CA ARG A 87 13.80 -19.19 7.44
C ARG A 87 14.23 -20.54 8.00
N ASN A 88 14.14 -20.72 9.32
CA ASN A 88 14.76 -21.85 10.02
C ASN A 88 13.81 -22.43 11.08
N THR A 89 13.85 -23.76 11.23
CA THR A 89 13.24 -24.46 12.35
C THR A 89 14.33 -24.87 13.34
N ILE A 90 14.16 -24.55 14.63
CA ILE A 90 15.10 -24.88 15.70
C ILE A 90 14.40 -25.81 16.68
N ASP A 91 15.08 -26.88 17.07
CA ASP A 91 14.61 -27.74 18.16
C ASP A 91 14.89 -27.03 19.50
N VAL A 92 13.82 -26.74 20.25
CA VAL A 92 13.87 -26.07 21.56
C VAL A 92 13.38 -27.01 22.67
N THR A 93 13.34 -28.32 22.41
CA THR A 93 12.85 -29.33 23.35
C THR A 93 13.61 -29.28 24.67
N GLY A 94 12.88 -29.28 25.78
CA GLY A 94 13.45 -29.18 27.13
C GLY A 94 13.86 -27.76 27.53
N GLY A 95 13.62 -26.76 26.68
CA GLY A 95 13.73 -25.36 27.05
C GLY A 95 12.52 -24.88 27.88
N THR A 96 12.74 -23.86 28.71
CA THR A 96 11.65 -23.22 29.47
C THR A 96 11.16 -21.99 28.74
N VAL A 97 9.85 -21.87 28.52
CA VAL A 97 9.23 -20.70 27.89
C VAL A 97 8.78 -19.73 28.98
N THR A 98 9.25 -18.49 28.93
CA THR A 98 8.87 -17.42 29.86
C THR A 98 8.23 -16.28 29.08
N TYR A 99 7.06 -15.84 29.55
CA TYR A 99 6.37 -14.67 29.00
C TYR A 99 7.00 -13.43 29.58
N GLU A 100 7.78 -12.73 28.76
CA GLU A 100 8.44 -11.50 29.14
C GLU A 100 8.27 -10.50 28.00
N ASN A 101 7.80 -9.31 28.34
CA ASN A 101 7.64 -8.22 27.39
C ASN A 101 9.02 -7.56 27.26
N TRP A 102 9.67 -7.77 26.13
CA TRP A 102 11.00 -7.26 25.85
C TRP A 102 10.90 -5.96 25.03
N GLU A 103 11.71 -4.96 25.39
CA GLU A 103 11.83 -3.65 24.71
C GLU A 103 12.90 -3.65 23.62
#